data_AF-A0A974S0A2-F1
#
_entry.id   AF-A0A974S0A2-F1
#
_cell.length_a   1.000
_cell.length_b   1.000
_cell.length_c   1.000
_cell.angle_alpha   90.00
_cell.angle_beta   90.00
_cell.angle_gamma   90.00
#
_symmetry.space_group_name_H-M   'P 1'
#
loop_
_entity.id
_entity.type
_entity.pdbx_description
1 polymer ?
#
loop_
_entity_poly.entity_id
_entity_poly.type
_entity_poly.pdbx_seq_one_letter_code
_entity_poly.pdbx_strand_id
1 'polypeptide(L)'
;MLVRLLVRLIAQVERADLYEELLIHLELARDEWMMKGKTIDESEDLAIKSFGDSGLIGSQIQQAMFPYRKEQMANTLIFKPTMTKTLKQLRISLMAAQVFSRWSLIVRQIQN
;
A
#
# COMPACT_ATOMS: atom_id res chain seq x y z
N MET A 1 -20.87 0.64 15.14
CA MET A 1 -21.53 0.02 13.96
C MET A 1 -20.89 0.49 12.64
N LEU A 2 -20.32 1.70 12.65
CA LEU A 2 -19.44 2.31 11.62
C LEU A 2 -18.45 1.35 10.94
N VAL A 3 -17.68 0.56 11.69
CA VAL A 3 -16.64 -0.33 11.13
C VAL A 3 -17.19 -1.30 10.08
N ARG A 4 -18.41 -1.83 10.26
CA ARG A 4 -19.01 -2.80 9.30
C ARG A 4 -19.53 -2.13 8.03
N LEU A 5 -19.96 -0.87 8.11
CA LEU A 5 -20.41 -0.06 6.97
C LEU A 5 -19.22 0.45 6.14
N LEU A 6 -18.13 0.85 6.81
CA LEU A 6 -16.87 1.27 6.19
C LEU A 6 -16.13 0.12 5.49
N VAL A 7 -16.12 -1.08 6.10
CA VAL A 7 -15.56 -2.31 5.49
C VAL A 7 -16.29 -2.71 4.21
N ARG A 8 -17.60 -2.41 4.09
CA ARG A 8 -18.37 -2.66 2.86
C ARG A 8 -18.01 -1.70 1.73
N LEU A 9 -17.46 -0.52 2.02
CA LEU A 9 -17.13 0.49 1.02
C LEU A 9 -15.77 0.26 0.34
N ILE A 10 -14.84 -0.47 0.96
CA ILE A 10 -13.41 -0.36 0.64
C ILE A 10 -12.69 -1.73 0.72
N ALA A 11 -12.46 -2.38 -0.44
CA ALA A 11 -11.76 -3.67 -0.52
C ALA A 11 -10.30 -3.55 -1.02
N GLN A 12 -9.34 -3.99 -0.21
CA GLN A 12 -7.89 -4.21 -0.47
C GLN A 12 -6.88 -3.09 -0.11
N VAL A 13 -6.01 -3.48 0.83
CA VAL A 13 -4.62 -3.13 1.21
C VAL A 13 -4.02 -1.76 0.80
N GLU A 14 -4.06 -1.33 -0.47
CA GLU A 14 -3.61 0.03 -0.85
C GLU A 14 -4.60 1.13 -0.43
N ARG A 15 -5.79 0.73 0.03
CA ARG A 15 -6.82 1.62 0.54
C ARG A 15 -6.74 1.84 2.06
N ALA A 16 -5.70 1.32 2.74
CA ALA A 16 -5.58 1.38 4.20
C ALA A 16 -5.35 2.82 4.71
N ASP A 17 -4.41 3.56 4.13
CA ASP A 17 -4.12 4.94 4.53
C ASP A 17 -5.31 5.87 4.22
N LEU A 18 -5.94 5.68 3.06
CA LEU A 18 -7.14 6.42 2.68
C LEU A 18 -8.35 6.07 3.57
N TYR A 19 -8.45 4.80 3.98
CA TYR A 19 -9.45 4.33 4.92
C TYR A 19 -9.23 4.97 6.30
N GLU A 20 -7.98 5.05 6.76
CA GLU A 20 -7.61 5.65 8.03
C GLU A 20 -7.97 7.15 8.04
N GLU A 21 -7.62 7.89 6.98
CA GLU A 21 -7.96 9.32 6.87
C GLU A 21 -9.48 9.56 6.84
N LEU A 22 -10.22 8.76 6.06
CA LEU A 22 -11.69 8.85 6.01
C LEU A 22 -12.34 8.52 7.34
N LEU A 23 -11.80 7.54 8.07
CA LEU A 23 -12.28 7.17 9.39
C LEU A 23 -12.05 8.32 10.37
N ILE A 24 -10.86 8.94 10.36
CA ILE A 24 -10.54 10.10 11.20
C ILE A 24 -11.53 11.24 10.92
N HIS A 25 -11.82 11.56 9.66
CA HIS A 25 -12.79 12.60 9.33
C HIS A 25 -14.22 12.29 9.80
N LEU A 26 -14.65 11.03 9.71
CA LEU A 26 -15.96 10.60 10.21
C LEU A 26 -16.05 10.65 11.74
N GLU A 27 -14.96 10.30 12.43
CA GLU A 27 -14.89 10.39 13.90
C GLU A 27 -14.89 11.83 14.37
N LEU A 28 -14.14 12.72 13.71
CA LEU A 28 -14.16 14.16 13.98
C LEU A 28 -15.56 14.74 13.77
N ALA A 29 -16.23 14.38 12.66
CA ALA A 29 -17.60 14.83 12.40
C ALA A 29 -18.59 14.32 13.44
N ARG A 30 -18.48 13.06 13.88
CA ARG A 30 -19.27 12.50 14.99
C ARG A 30 -19.04 13.31 16.27
N ASP A 31 -17.78 13.57 16.62
CA ASP A 31 -17.42 14.25 17.86
C ASP A 31 -17.93 15.71 17.86
N GLU A 32 -17.91 16.39 16.72
CA GLU A 32 -18.54 17.69 16.56
C GLU A 32 -20.06 17.67 16.81
N TRP A 33 -20.76 16.62 16.36
CA TRP A 33 -22.19 16.46 16.62
C TRP A 33 -22.46 16.11 18.08
N MET A 34 -21.60 15.32 18.71
CA MET A 34 -21.67 15.02 20.14
C MET A 34 -21.44 16.28 20.99
N MET A 35 -20.48 17.14 20.61
CA MET A 35 -20.25 18.43 21.25
C MET A 35 -21.46 19.37 21.12
N LYS A 36 -22.28 19.20 20.08
CA LYS A 36 -23.56 19.91 19.89
C LYS A 36 -24.72 19.29 20.68
N GLY A 37 -24.43 18.33 21.57
CA GLY A 37 -25.40 17.70 22.47
C GLY A 37 -26.18 16.54 21.84
N LYS A 38 -25.72 16.01 20.70
CA LYS A 38 -26.33 14.82 20.09
C LYS A 38 -25.84 13.54 20.75
N THR A 39 -26.69 12.53 20.76
CA THR A 39 -26.29 11.19 21.22
C THR A 39 -25.28 10.58 20.25
N ILE A 40 -24.53 9.56 20.68
CA ILE A 40 -23.58 8.86 19.80
C ILE A 40 -24.28 8.38 18.53
N ASP A 41 -25.42 7.71 18.66
CA ASP A 41 -26.11 7.13 17.51
C ASP A 41 -26.60 8.20 16.53
N GLU A 42 -27.16 9.30 17.03
CA GLU A 42 -27.55 10.44 16.19
C GLU A 42 -26.35 11.11 15.52
N SER A 43 -25.22 11.16 16.23
CA SER A 43 -23.98 11.78 15.73
C SER A 43 -23.33 10.94 14.65
N GLU A 44 -23.34 9.61 14.77
CA GLU A 44 -22.87 8.69 13.72
C GLU A 44 -23.72 8.86 12.44
N ASP A 45 -25.05 8.90 12.58
CA ASP A 45 -25.97 9.08 11.45
C ASP A 45 -25.81 10.44 10.77
N LEU A 46 -25.63 11.51 11.56
CA LEU A 46 -25.41 12.85 11.04
C LEU A 46 -24.03 12.99 10.38
N ALA A 47 -22.99 12.35 10.93
CA ALA A 47 -21.66 12.30 10.32
C ALA A 47 -21.72 11.61 8.95
N ILE A 48 -22.40 10.46 8.84
CA ILE A 48 -22.59 9.75 7.57
C ILE A 48 -23.42 10.58 6.58
N LYS A 49 -24.52 11.19 7.02
CA LYS A 49 -25.33 12.07 6.17
C LYS A 49 -24.57 13.29 5.67
N SER A 50 -23.70 13.86 6.50
CA SER A 50 -22.84 14.99 6.10
C SER A 50 -21.77 14.58 5.10
N PHE A 51 -21.33 13.32 5.13
CA PHE A 51 -20.43 12.75 4.14
C PHE A 51 -21.14 12.60 2.78
N GLY A 52 -22.41 12.18 2.78
CA GLY A 52 -23.26 12.07 1.59
C GLY A 52 -23.61 10.63 1.21
N ASP A 53 -24.07 10.40 -0.03
CA ASP A 53 -24.41 9.04 -0.48
C ASP A 53 -23.16 8.15 -0.57
N SER A 54 -23.10 7.16 0.32
CA SER A 54 -22.04 6.17 0.40
C SER A 54 -21.68 5.51 -0.95
N GLY A 55 -22.66 5.24 -1.81
CA GLY A 55 -22.42 4.64 -3.13
C GLY A 55 -21.74 5.61 -4.09
N LEU A 56 -22.19 6.87 -4.08
CA LEU A 56 -21.63 7.94 -4.90
C LEU A 56 -20.19 8.28 -4.47
N ILE A 57 -19.97 8.44 -3.16
CA ILE A 57 -18.65 8.76 -2.58
C ILE A 57 -17.67 7.61 -2.84
N GLY A 58 -18.11 6.36 -2.64
CA GLY A 58 -17.30 5.19 -2.98
C GLY A 58 -16.88 5.19 -4.45
N SER A 59 -17.77 5.57 -5.37
CA SER A 59 -17.46 5.66 -6.81
C SER A 59 -16.50 6.81 -7.14
N GLN A 60 -16.66 7.98 -6.51
CA GLN A 60 -15.83 9.16 -6.73
C GLN A 60 -14.42 8.96 -6.18
N ILE A 61 -14.30 8.37 -4.99
CA ILE A 61 -13.01 7.96 -4.41
C ILE A 61 -12.33 6.95 -5.33
N GLN A 62 -13.06 5.95 -5.84
CA GLN A 62 -12.50 4.99 -6.77
C GLN A 62 -12.02 5.65 -8.08
N GLN A 63 -12.71 6.67 -8.60
CA GLN A 63 -12.26 7.42 -9.77
C GLN A 63 -11.04 8.30 -9.46
N ALA A 64 -11.04 9.02 -8.33
CA ALA A 64 -9.94 9.87 -7.90
C ALA A 64 -8.64 9.07 -7.61
N MET A 65 -8.78 7.82 -7.17
CA MET A 65 -7.65 6.90 -6.94
C MET A 65 -7.18 6.17 -8.21
N PHE A 66 -7.90 6.29 -9.33
CA PHE A 66 -7.54 5.63 -10.60
C PHE A 66 -6.18 6.06 -11.20
N PRO A 67 -5.78 7.34 -11.16
CA PRO A 67 -4.45 7.78 -11.60
C PRO A 67 -3.34 7.16 -10.75
N TYR A 68 -3.52 7.12 -9.42
CA TYR A 68 -2.54 6.58 -8.48
C TYR A 68 -2.30 5.06 -8.69
N ARG A 69 -3.34 4.31 -9.04
CA ARG A 69 -3.21 2.88 -9.40
C ARG A 69 -2.33 2.64 -10.62
N LYS A 70 -2.36 3.52 -11.62
CA LYS A 70 -1.53 3.37 -12.84
C LYS A 70 -0.05 3.60 -12.55
N GLU A 71 0.25 4.63 -11.75
CA GLU A 71 1.63 4.94 -11.39
C GLU A 71 2.24 3.89 -10.47
N GLN A 72 1.50 3.41 -9.47
CA GLN A 72 1.99 2.33 -8.59
C GLN A 72 2.17 0.99 -9.32
N MET A 73 1.25 0.63 -10.24
CA MET A 73 1.41 -0.54 -11.09
C MET A 73 2.63 -0.41 -12.00
N ALA A 74 2.85 0.75 -12.63
CA ALA A 74 4.02 0.97 -13.47
C ALA A 74 5.31 0.88 -12.65
N ASN A 75 5.35 1.49 -11.46
CA ASN A 75 6.52 1.48 -10.60
C ASN A 75 6.84 0.06 -10.10
N THR A 76 5.83 -0.73 -9.70
CA THR A 76 6.02 -2.14 -9.32
C THR A 76 6.36 -3.05 -10.50
N LEU A 77 5.79 -2.82 -11.68
CA LEU A 77 6.12 -3.59 -12.89
C LEU A 77 7.54 -3.34 -13.38
N ILE A 78 8.08 -2.14 -13.21
CA ILE A 78 9.45 -1.81 -13.65
C ILE A 78 10.47 -2.23 -12.59
N PHE A 79 10.16 -2.03 -11.31
CA PHE A 79 11.12 -2.22 -10.23
C PHE A 79 11.38 -3.71 -9.90
N LYS A 80 10.33 -4.56 -9.86
CA LYS A 80 10.47 -6.00 -9.57
C LYS A 80 11.31 -6.78 -10.59
N PRO A 81 11.11 -6.69 -11.91
CA PRO A 81 11.93 -7.43 -12.87
C PRO A 81 13.35 -6.87 -12.96
N THR A 82 13.56 -5.58 -12.69
CA THR A 82 14.90 -4.97 -12.73
C THR A 82 15.74 -5.43 -11.54
N MET A 83 15.18 -5.40 -10.31
CA MET A 83 15.89 -5.91 -9.12
C MET A 83 16.24 -7.40 -9.24
N THR A 84 15.33 -8.24 -9.74
CA THR A 84 15.59 -9.68 -9.87
C THR A 84 16.68 -10.01 -10.89
N LYS A 85 16.77 -9.25 -12.00
CA LYS A 85 17.86 -9.38 -12.98
C LYS A 85 19.22 -8.99 -12.37
N THR A 86 19.28 -7.86 -11.68
CA THR A 86 20.51 -7.37 -11.04
C THR A 86 21.02 -8.35 -9.98
N LEU A 87 20.14 -8.90 -9.13
CA LEU A 87 20.51 -9.87 -8.10
C LEU A 87 21.03 -11.18 -8.69
N LYS A 88 20.44 -11.68 -9.78
CA LYS A 88 20.94 -12.86 -10.49
C LYS A 88 22.33 -12.62 -11.07
N GLN A 89 22.55 -11.46 -11.68
CA GLN A 89 23.84 -11.10 -12.26
C GLN A 89 24.93 -10.98 -11.18
N LEU A 90 24.62 -10.32 -10.06
CA LEU A 90 25.54 -10.20 -8.92
C LEU A 90 25.95 -11.57 -8.38
N ARG A 91 25.00 -12.50 -8.25
CA ARG A 91 25.25 -13.87 -7.79
C ARG A 91 26.18 -14.64 -8.73
N ILE A 92 25.98 -14.53 -10.05
CA ILE A 92 26.84 -15.18 -11.04
C ILE A 92 28.27 -14.61 -10.98
N SER A 93 28.40 -13.29 -10.91
CA SER A 93 29.72 -12.63 -10.80
C SER A 93 30.45 -13.03 -9.51
N LEU A 94 29.73 -13.15 -8.39
CA LEU A 94 30.32 -13.61 -7.12
C LEU A 94 30.80 -15.06 -7.21
N MET A 95 30.00 -15.95 -7.80
CA MET A 95 30.39 -17.34 -8.01
C MET A 95 31.59 -17.45 -8.96
N ALA A 96 31.62 -16.68 -10.05
CA ALA A 96 32.75 -16.63 -10.97
C ALA A 96 34.04 -16.15 -10.28
N ALA A 97 33.95 -15.13 -9.43
CA ALA A 97 35.10 -14.64 -8.65
C ALA A 97 35.62 -15.68 -7.65
N GLN A 98 34.72 -16.41 -6.98
CA GLN A 98 35.08 -17.50 -6.06
C GLN A 98 35.77 -18.66 -6.79
N VAL A 99 35.26 -19.05 -7.95
CA VAL A 99 35.85 -20.10 -8.80
C VAL A 99 37.22 -19.68 -9.32
N PHE A 100 37.34 -18.44 -9.81
CA PHE A 100 38.62 -17.91 -10.29
C PHE A 100 39.68 -17.86 -9.17
N SER A 101 39.32 -17.36 -7.99
CA SER A 101 40.21 -17.33 -6.82
C SER A 101 40.70 -18.74 -6.46
N ARG A 102 39.78 -19.71 -6.39
CA ARG A 102 40.11 -21.11 -6.07
C ARG A 102 40.99 -21.78 -7.13
N TRP A 103 40.71 -21.55 -8.41
CA TRP A 103 41.54 -22.04 -9.51
C TRP A 103 42.95 -21.45 -9.47
N SER A 104 43.08 -20.14 -9.19
CA SER A 104 44.38 -19.47 -9.10
C SER A 104 45.27 -20.04 -7.98
N LEU A 105 44.67 -20.46 -6.86
CA LEU A 105 45.37 -21.12 -5.76
C LEU A 105 45.85 -22.52 -6.16
N ILE A 106 45.00 -23.30 -6.85
CA ILE A 106 45.37 -24.64 -7.32
C ILE A 106 46.52 -24.57 -8.33
N VAL A 107 46.48 -23.64 -9.29
CA VAL A 107 47.55 -23.47 -10.28
C VAL A 107 48.87 -23.10 -9.60
N ARG A 108 48.85 -22.22 -8.59
CA ARG A 108 50.06 -21.87 -7.81
C ARG A 108 50.63 -23.03 -6.99
N GLN A 109 49.79 -23.98 -6.56
CA GLN A 109 50.23 -25.18 -5.84
C GLN A 109 50.84 -26.24 -6.76
N ILE A 110 50.54 -26.20 -8.06
CA ILE A 110 51.09 -27.14 -9.06
C ILE A 110 52.41 -26.62 -9.66
N GLN A 111 52.65 -25.31 -9.63
CA GLN A 111 53.86 -24.67 -10.17
C GLN A 111 55.00 -24.47 -9.15
N ASN A 112 54.77 -24.79 -7.87
CA ASN A 112 55.78 -24.84 -6.80
C ASN A 112 56.02 -26.31 -6.41
#